data_AF-A0A1I4PZG6-F1
#
_entry.id   AF-A0A1I4PZG6-F1
#
_cell.length_a   1.000
_cell.length_b   1.000
_cell.length_c   1.000
_cell.angle_alpha   90.00
_cell.angle_beta   90.00
_cell.angle_gamma   90.00
#
_symmetry.space_group_name_H-M   'P 1'
#
loop_
_entity.id
_entity.type
_entity.pdbx_description
1 polymer ?
#
loop_
_entity_poly.entity_id
_entity_poly.type
_entity_poly.pdbx_seq_one_letter_code
_entity_poly.pdbx_strand_id
1 'polypeptide(L)'
;MKKRTIAIIGIVLLFLLFSGGDDDSSSTDEWDSMVSDSYDVDRAASMSIYESLAFQGIDDAFVEVTEEHVLVKYDQPPVRSDTDALFIWFYIMGVAAETAPDTDEVIIEMYDGTEELYELTVQTSDIQDYLDETTTLDEFKAKVEVRAVM
;
A
#
# COMPACT_ATOMS: atom_id res chain seq x y z
N MET A 1 20.53 -13.68 42.38
CA MET A 1 21.48 -12.74 41.74
C MET A 1 21.35 -12.90 40.23
N LYS A 2 20.71 -11.95 39.54
CA LYS A 2 20.57 -11.94 38.08
C LYS A 2 21.19 -10.63 37.58
N LYS A 3 22.26 -10.73 36.79
CA LYS A 3 22.76 -9.62 35.97
C LYS A 3 22.69 -10.09 34.53
N ARG A 4 21.73 -9.57 33.78
CA ARG A 4 21.73 -9.60 32.32
C ARG A 4 22.41 -8.31 31.88
N THR A 5 23.62 -8.43 31.35
CA THR A 5 24.31 -7.32 30.71
C THR A 5 24.02 -7.43 29.22
N ILE A 6 23.17 -6.55 28.71
CA ILE A 6 23.01 -6.26 27.29
C ILE A 6 23.71 -4.93 27.05
N ALA A 7 24.66 -4.92 26.12
CA ALA A 7 25.40 -3.76 25.61
C ALA A 7 26.47 -4.31 24.65
N ILE A 8 26.83 -3.77 23.48
CA ILE A 8 26.55 -2.51 22.79
C ILE A 8 26.96 -2.77 21.32
N ILE A 9 26.07 -2.40 20.41
CA ILE A 9 26.30 -1.75 19.10
C ILE A 9 27.76 -1.77 18.60
N GLY A 10 28.03 -2.63 17.63
CA GLY A 10 29.26 -2.61 16.84
C GLY A 10 29.13 -1.68 15.64
N ILE A 11 29.31 -0.37 15.86
CA ILE A 11 29.56 0.61 14.79
C ILE A 11 30.82 1.37 15.19
N VAL A 12 31.99 0.80 14.91
CA VAL A 12 33.26 1.54 14.76
C VAL A 12 34.20 0.65 13.94
N LEU A 13 34.07 0.60 12.61
CA LEU A 13 35.12 -0.04 11.80
C LEU A 13 35.13 0.40 10.33
N LEU A 14 35.05 1.71 10.04
CA LEU A 14 35.38 2.19 8.69
C LEU A 14 35.67 3.68 8.58
N PHE A 15 36.42 4.26 9.53
CA PHE A 15 36.80 5.69 9.46
C PHE A 15 38.29 6.00 9.30
N LEU A 16 39.19 5.04 9.07
CA LEU A 16 40.62 5.39 9.01
C LEU A 16 41.43 4.54 8.05
N LEU A 17 41.14 4.55 6.75
CA LEU A 17 42.13 4.05 5.79
C LEU A 17 42.26 4.73 4.42
N PHE A 18 41.62 5.88 4.14
CA PHE A 18 42.00 6.67 2.96
C PHE A 18 41.85 8.18 3.19
N SER A 19 42.75 8.74 4.01
CA SER A 19 43.19 10.13 3.83
C SER A 19 44.32 10.13 2.80
N GLY A 20 44.02 10.56 1.58
CA GLY A 20 45.02 10.77 0.54
C GLY A 20 44.42 11.43 -0.69
N GLY A 21 44.76 12.70 -0.91
CA GLY A 21 44.72 13.35 -2.22
C GLY A 21 43.62 14.39 -2.39
N ASP A 22 44.01 15.66 -2.27
CA ASP A 22 43.37 16.77 -2.98
C ASP A 22 43.54 16.52 -4.50
N ASP A 23 42.46 16.62 -5.28
CA ASP A 23 42.42 17.18 -6.65
C ASP A 23 41.01 17.05 -7.26
N ASP A 24 40.61 18.08 -8.01
CA ASP A 24 39.37 18.25 -8.78
C ASP A 24 38.83 16.98 -9.46
N SER A 25 37.52 16.72 -9.33
CA SER A 25 36.68 16.30 -10.47
C SER A 25 35.21 16.14 -10.09
N SER A 26 34.38 16.91 -10.79
CA SER A 26 32.94 16.75 -10.93
C SER A 26 32.58 15.38 -11.51
N SER A 27 31.74 14.61 -10.81
CA SER A 27 30.69 13.74 -11.36
C SER A 27 30.27 12.73 -10.28
N THR A 28 29.27 13.08 -9.46
CA THR A 28 28.63 12.14 -8.53
C THR A 28 27.11 12.22 -8.65
N ASP A 29 26.62 12.44 -9.87
CA ASP A 29 25.18 12.51 -10.15
C ASP A 29 24.66 11.27 -10.91
N GLU A 30 25.53 10.40 -11.43
CA GLU A 30 25.09 9.30 -12.30
C GLU A 30 24.71 8.02 -11.53
N TRP A 31 25.36 7.75 -10.40
CA TRP A 31 25.08 6.54 -9.59
C TRP A 31 23.80 6.63 -8.75
N ASP A 32 23.38 7.84 -8.36
CA ASP A 32 22.14 8.06 -7.60
C ASP A 32 20.90 7.86 -8.50
N SER A 33 21.04 8.15 -9.80
CA SER A 33 19.97 7.97 -10.81
C SER A 33 19.76 6.53 -11.27
N MET A 34 20.70 5.62 -11.02
CA MET A 34 20.57 4.21 -11.41
C MET A 34 19.82 3.37 -10.36
N VAL A 35 19.52 3.94 -9.19
CA VAL A 35 18.86 3.25 -8.08
C VAL A 35 17.42 3.75 -7.88
N SER A 36 17.02 4.87 -8.48
CA SER A 36 15.72 5.50 -8.20
C SER A 36 14.50 4.76 -8.75
N ASP A 37 14.61 4.05 -9.87
CA ASP A 37 13.41 3.65 -10.63
C ASP A 37 12.81 2.29 -10.23
N SER A 38 13.19 1.69 -9.10
CA SER A 38 12.73 0.33 -8.73
C SER A 38 12.17 0.16 -7.31
N TYR A 39 12.01 1.26 -6.56
CA TYR A 39 11.61 1.24 -5.15
C TYR A 39 10.26 1.90 -4.84
N ASP A 40 9.51 2.36 -5.85
CA ASP A 40 8.22 3.04 -5.61
C ASP A 40 7.12 2.10 -5.10
N VAL A 41 7.35 0.79 -5.11
CA VAL A 41 6.40 -0.22 -4.60
C VAL A 41 6.81 -0.69 -3.21
N ASP A 42 5.96 -0.42 -2.21
CA ASP A 42 6.07 -1.02 -0.88
C ASP A 42 5.58 -2.48 -0.93
N ARG A 43 6.54 -3.38 -1.17
CA ARG A 43 6.29 -4.82 -1.22
C ARG A 43 5.77 -5.40 0.09
N ALA A 44 6.15 -4.83 1.24
CA ALA A 44 5.73 -5.34 2.53
C ALA A 44 4.25 -5.01 2.78
N ALA A 45 3.85 -3.77 2.52
CA ALA A 45 2.46 -3.35 2.57
C ALA A 45 1.61 -4.12 1.54
N SER A 46 2.08 -4.23 0.31
CA SER A 46 1.40 -4.98 -0.76
C SER A 46 1.12 -6.43 -0.36
N MET A 47 2.13 -7.11 0.22
CA MET A 47 1.98 -8.49 0.69
C MET A 47 1.01 -8.58 1.88
N SER A 48 1.06 -7.65 2.83
CA SER A 48 0.17 -7.62 4.00
C SER A 48 -1.30 -7.49 3.59
N ILE A 49 -1.59 -6.60 2.65
CA ILE A 49 -2.94 -6.44 2.09
C ILE A 49 -3.34 -7.72 1.36
N TYR A 50 -2.50 -8.24 0.45
CA TYR A 50 -2.77 -9.49 -0.27
C TYR A 50 -3.13 -10.65 0.66
N GLU A 51 -2.35 -10.88 1.71
CA GLU A 51 -2.60 -11.95 2.69
C GLU A 51 -3.94 -11.75 3.42
N SER A 52 -4.29 -10.50 3.72
CA SER A 52 -5.55 -10.14 4.38
C SER A 52 -6.76 -10.35 3.47
N LEU A 53 -6.61 -10.11 2.15
CA LEU A 53 -7.64 -10.37 1.15
C LEU A 53 -7.82 -11.88 0.93
N ALA A 54 -6.72 -12.61 0.76
CA ALA A 54 -6.74 -14.07 0.61
C ALA A 54 -7.39 -14.77 1.82
N PHE A 55 -7.15 -14.27 3.04
CA PHE A 55 -7.79 -14.78 4.25
C PHE A 55 -9.33 -14.66 4.23
N GLN A 56 -9.88 -13.67 3.52
CA GLN A 56 -11.33 -13.51 3.33
C GLN A 56 -11.89 -14.27 2.11
N GLY A 57 -11.04 -15.02 1.39
CA GLY A 57 -11.42 -15.73 0.17
C GLY A 57 -11.48 -14.84 -1.08
N ILE A 58 -10.79 -13.70 -1.07
CA ILE A 58 -10.48 -12.92 -2.26
C ILE A 58 -9.11 -13.40 -2.74
N ASP A 59 -9.11 -14.54 -3.43
CA ASP A 59 -7.89 -15.21 -3.87
C ASP A 59 -7.30 -14.53 -5.12
N ASP A 60 -6.00 -14.71 -5.35
CA ASP A 60 -5.27 -14.26 -6.54
C ASP A 60 -5.38 -12.75 -6.88
N ALA A 61 -5.69 -11.91 -5.88
CA ALA A 61 -5.72 -10.47 -6.05
C ALA A 61 -4.32 -9.92 -6.42
N PHE A 62 -4.28 -8.98 -7.36
CA PHE A 62 -3.11 -8.14 -7.57
C PHE A 62 -3.18 -6.96 -6.62
N VAL A 63 -2.10 -6.74 -5.87
CA VAL A 63 -1.97 -5.60 -4.96
C VAL A 63 -0.66 -4.89 -5.21
N GLU A 64 -0.74 -3.58 -5.39
CA GLU A 64 0.40 -2.68 -5.50
C GLU A 64 0.20 -1.49 -4.56
N VAL A 65 1.18 -1.23 -3.71
CA VAL A 65 1.19 -0.07 -2.82
C VAL A 65 2.35 0.82 -3.25
N THR A 66 2.05 2.07 -3.56
CA THR A 66 3.03 3.12 -3.82
C THR A 66 2.88 4.24 -2.80
N GLU A 67 3.70 5.30 -2.88
CA GLU A 67 3.47 6.51 -2.07
C GLU A 67 2.16 7.20 -2.46
N GLU A 68 1.77 7.15 -3.74
CA GLU A 68 0.58 7.84 -4.26
C GLU A 68 -0.69 7.06 -3.97
N HIS A 69 -0.69 5.74 -4.15
CA HIS A 69 -1.93 4.97 -4.10
C HIS A 69 -1.76 3.51 -3.67
N VAL A 70 -2.86 2.92 -3.23
CA VAL A 70 -3.04 1.47 -3.13
C VAL A 70 -3.93 1.00 -4.29
N LEU A 71 -3.40 0.15 -5.16
CA LEU A 71 -4.15 -0.48 -6.25
C LEU A 71 -4.46 -1.93 -5.90
N VAL A 72 -5.74 -2.28 -5.94
CA VAL A 72 -6.23 -3.65 -5.76
C VAL A 72 -7.02 -4.07 -6.98
N LYS A 73 -6.58 -5.14 -7.66
CA LYS A 73 -7.34 -5.78 -8.73
C LYS A 73 -7.74 -7.18 -8.30
N TYR A 74 -9.01 -7.54 -8.43
CA TYR A 74 -9.47 -8.86 -8.02
C TYR A 74 -10.63 -9.37 -8.86
N ASP A 75 -10.71 -10.69 -9.01
CA ASP A 75 -11.89 -11.36 -9.55
C ASP A 75 -12.97 -11.46 -8.46
N GLN A 76 -14.20 -11.07 -8.79
CA GLN A 76 -15.29 -11.09 -7.83
C GLN A 76 -15.57 -12.52 -7.33
N PRO A 77 -15.42 -12.80 -6.02
CA PRO A 77 -15.78 -14.11 -5.50
C PRO A 77 -17.29 -14.30 -5.51
N PRO A 78 -17.80 -15.55 -5.46
CA PRO A 78 -19.24 -15.81 -5.44
C PRO A 78 -19.96 -15.11 -4.28
N VAL A 79 -20.80 -14.14 -4.61
CA VAL A 79 -21.62 -13.39 -3.64
C VAL A 79 -23.08 -13.86 -3.66
N ARG A 80 -23.82 -13.69 -2.54
CA ARG A 80 -25.25 -14.04 -2.46
C ARG A 80 -26.15 -12.84 -2.74
N SER A 81 -25.60 -11.63 -2.71
CA SER A 81 -26.31 -10.38 -2.93
C SER A 81 -25.35 -9.24 -3.30
N ASP A 82 -25.90 -8.16 -3.87
CA ASP A 82 -25.16 -6.92 -4.14
C ASP A 82 -24.57 -6.31 -2.86
N THR A 83 -25.25 -6.52 -1.72
CA THR A 83 -24.76 -6.08 -0.41
C THR A 83 -23.46 -6.79 -0.02
N ASP A 84 -23.32 -8.08 -0.36
CA ASP A 84 -22.08 -8.82 -0.08
C ASP A 84 -20.92 -8.27 -0.92
N ALA A 85 -21.19 -7.88 -2.18
CA ALA A 85 -20.20 -7.24 -3.04
C ALA A 85 -19.76 -5.88 -2.46
N LEU A 86 -20.71 -5.07 -1.97
CA LEU A 86 -20.40 -3.81 -1.28
C LEU A 86 -19.55 -4.02 -0.03
N PHE A 87 -19.82 -5.06 0.75
CA PHE A 87 -19.01 -5.37 1.93
C PHE A 87 -17.56 -5.75 1.59
N ILE A 88 -17.34 -6.41 0.44
CA ILE A 88 -15.98 -6.68 -0.05
C ILE A 88 -15.24 -5.37 -0.33
N TRP A 89 -15.87 -4.40 -0.98
CA TRP A 89 -15.24 -3.09 -1.23
C TRP A 89 -14.90 -2.36 0.07
N PHE A 90 -15.83 -2.30 1.03
CA PHE A 90 -15.54 -1.69 2.34
C PHE A 90 -14.40 -2.41 3.08
N TYR A 91 -14.34 -3.73 2.99
CA TYR A 91 -13.25 -4.50 3.58
C TYR A 91 -11.91 -4.17 2.94
N ILE A 92 -11.83 -4.15 1.60
CA ILE A 92 -10.61 -3.81 0.87
C ILE A 92 -10.16 -2.39 1.21
N MET A 93 -11.06 -1.40 1.20
CA MET A 93 -10.75 -0.01 1.59
C MET A 93 -10.18 0.06 3.01
N GLY A 94 -10.81 -0.63 3.97
CA GLY A 94 -10.36 -0.64 5.36
C GLY A 94 -8.97 -1.23 5.52
N VAL A 95 -8.72 -2.40 4.92
CA VAL A 95 -7.40 -3.06 4.96
C VAL A 95 -6.33 -2.19 4.29
N ALA A 96 -6.64 -1.57 3.15
CA ALA A 96 -5.73 -0.69 2.44
C ALA A 96 -5.36 0.53 3.30
N ALA A 97 -6.35 1.23 3.83
CA ALA A 97 -6.13 2.42 4.66
C ALA A 97 -5.40 2.09 5.97
N GLU A 98 -5.72 0.98 6.64
CA GLU A 98 -5.03 0.55 7.86
C GLU A 98 -3.56 0.18 7.59
N THR A 99 -3.26 -0.41 6.43
CA THR A 99 -1.91 -0.88 6.09
C THR A 99 -1.03 0.23 5.51
N ALA A 100 -1.60 1.11 4.69
CA ALA A 100 -0.89 2.17 3.97
C ALA A 100 -1.60 3.54 4.17
N PRO A 101 -1.66 4.05 5.42
CA PRO A 101 -2.45 5.23 5.77
C PRO A 101 -1.95 6.54 5.15
N ASP A 102 -0.68 6.56 4.72
CA ASP A 102 -0.01 7.76 4.19
C ASP A 102 -0.15 7.90 2.66
N THR A 103 -0.87 6.99 2.00
CA THR A 103 -1.17 7.08 0.56
C THR A 103 -2.23 8.13 0.28
N ASP A 104 -2.28 8.69 -0.93
CA ASP A 104 -3.30 9.67 -1.29
C ASP A 104 -4.67 8.99 -1.48
N GLU A 105 -4.71 7.87 -2.21
CA GLU A 105 -5.95 7.19 -2.58
C GLU A 105 -5.87 5.66 -2.63
N VAL A 106 -7.04 5.03 -2.55
CA VAL A 106 -7.25 3.60 -2.77
C VAL A 106 -8.06 3.42 -4.05
N ILE A 107 -7.52 2.62 -4.97
CA ILE A 107 -8.12 2.25 -6.24
C ILE A 107 -8.44 0.76 -6.22
N ILE A 108 -9.70 0.41 -6.50
CA ILE A 108 -10.17 -0.97 -6.55
C ILE A 108 -10.75 -1.24 -7.94
N GLU A 109 -10.19 -2.23 -8.63
CA GLU A 109 -10.70 -2.73 -9.90
C GLU A 109 -11.27 -4.15 -9.69
N MET A 110 -12.56 -4.31 -9.98
CA MET A 110 -13.27 -5.57 -9.85
C MET A 110 -13.50 -6.21 -11.22
N TYR A 111 -13.13 -7.48 -11.36
CA TYR A 111 -13.21 -8.24 -12.60
C TYR A 111 -14.19 -9.44 -12.50
N ASP A 112 -14.70 -9.87 -13.65
CA ASP A 112 -15.22 -11.21 -13.91
C ASP A 112 -14.34 -11.88 -14.97
N GLY A 113 -13.28 -12.55 -14.52
CA GLY A 113 -12.25 -13.15 -15.35
C GLY A 113 -11.35 -12.09 -16.01
N THR A 114 -11.68 -11.69 -17.23
CA THR A 114 -10.90 -10.67 -17.98
C THR A 114 -11.68 -9.40 -18.24
N GLU A 115 -12.94 -9.35 -17.82
CA GLU A 115 -13.82 -8.21 -18.00
C GLU A 115 -13.82 -7.36 -16.74
N GLU A 116 -13.36 -6.11 -16.85
CA GLU A 116 -13.43 -5.15 -15.76
C GLU A 116 -14.87 -4.66 -15.61
N LEU A 117 -15.45 -4.86 -14.44
CA LEU A 117 -16.83 -4.53 -14.14
C LEU A 117 -16.96 -3.14 -13.53
N TYR A 118 -16.13 -2.86 -12.51
CA TYR A 118 -16.13 -1.61 -11.77
C TYR A 118 -14.73 -1.17 -11.39
N GLU A 119 -14.53 0.14 -11.45
CA GLU A 119 -13.41 0.87 -10.85
C GLU A 119 -13.97 1.72 -9.70
N LEU A 120 -13.32 1.65 -8.55
CA LEU A 120 -13.62 2.49 -7.40
C LEU A 120 -12.38 3.29 -7.02
N THR A 121 -12.60 4.56 -6.69
CA THR A 121 -11.55 5.45 -6.21
C THR A 121 -12.05 6.20 -4.98
N VAL A 122 -11.22 6.28 -3.96
CA VAL A 122 -11.51 7.02 -2.73
C VAL A 122 -10.22 7.51 -2.08
N GLN A 123 -10.23 8.71 -1.52
CA GLN A 123 -9.08 9.20 -0.77
C GLN A 123 -8.85 8.36 0.49
N THR A 124 -7.60 8.03 0.78
CA THR A 124 -7.24 7.27 1.98
C THR A 124 -7.66 8.01 3.25
N SER A 125 -7.53 9.34 3.27
CA SER A 125 -7.99 10.17 4.38
C SER A 125 -9.50 10.08 4.64
N ASP A 126 -10.31 9.92 3.59
CA ASP A 126 -11.76 9.80 3.73
C ASP A 126 -12.16 8.44 4.32
N ILE A 127 -11.41 7.39 4.00
CA ILE A 127 -11.55 6.07 4.64
C ILE A 127 -11.18 6.20 6.12
N GLN A 128 -10.06 6.85 6.44
CA GLN A 128 -9.62 7.05 7.82
C GLN A 128 -10.65 7.84 8.64
N ASP A 129 -11.18 8.95 8.10
CA ASP A 129 -12.25 9.72 8.75
C ASP A 129 -13.49 8.87 9.06
N TYR A 130 -13.81 7.89 8.20
CA TYR A 130 -14.91 6.96 8.42
C TYR A 130 -14.57 5.91 9.49
N LEU A 131 -13.36 5.33 9.46
CA LEU A 131 -12.89 4.36 10.47
C LEU A 131 -12.78 4.97 11.86
N ASP A 132 -12.38 6.24 11.94
CA ASP A 132 -12.29 7.03 13.18
C ASP A 132 -13.65 7.59 13.65
N GLU A 133 -14.75 7.20 13.00
CA GLU A 133 -16.12 7.66 13.30
C GLU A 133 -16.30 9.19 13.23
N THR A 134 -15.42 9.89 12.48
CA THR A 134 -15.50 11.34 12.26
C THR A 134 -16.52 11.68 11.17
N THR A 135 -16.75 10.76 10.23
CA THR A 135 -17.74 10.88 9.15
C THR A 135 -18.76 9.74 9.23
N THR A 136 -20.03 10.01 8.89
CA THR A 136 -21.07 8.97 8.84
C THR A 136 -20.95 8.08 7.60
N LEU A 137 -21.58 6.90 7.61
CA LEU A 137 -21.61 6.02 6.43
C LEU A 137 -22.20 6.70 5.19
N ASP A 138 -23.27 7.47 5.34
CA ASP A 138 -23.92 8.14 4.20
C ASP A 138 -23.03 9.25 3.61
N GLU A 139 -22.31 9.97 4.46
CA GLU A 139 -21.32 10.97 4.03
C GLU A 139 -20.13 10.30 3.35
N PHE A 140 -19.59 9.22 3.93
CA PHE A 140 -18.47 8.47 3.35
C PHE A 140 -18.82 7.90 1.97
N LYS A 141 -20.01 7.29 1.83
CA LYS A 141 -20.50 6.79 0.54
C LYS A 141 -20.59 7.86 -0.55
N ALA A 142 -20.80 9.12 -0.18
CA ALA A 142 -20.85 10.22 -1.15
C ALA A 142 -19.46 10.63 -1.65
N LYS A 143 -18.38 10.20 -0.99
CA LYS A 143 -16.99 10.46 -1.35
C LYS A 143 -16.36 9.33 -2.18
N VAL A 144 -16.95 8.15 -2.17
CA VAL A 144 -16.49 7.02 -3.00
C VAL A 144 -16.94 7.24 -4.45
N GLU A 145 -15.98 7.35 -5.36
CA GLU A 145 -16.25 7.41 -6.79
C GLU A 145 -16.36 5.99 -7.34
N VAL A 146 -17.45 5.69 -8.06
CA VAL A 146 -17.69 4.37 -8.66
C VAL A 146 -17.96 4.53 -10.14
N ARG A 147 -17.19 3.84 -10.98
CA ARG A 147 -17.31 3.84 -12.43
C ARG A 147 -17.58 2.43 -12.92
N ALA A 148 -18.68 2.26 -13.63
CA ALA A 148 -18.95 1.01 -14.38
C ALA A 148 -18.19 1.09 -15.71
N VAL A 149 -17.38 0.07 -16.01
CA VAL A 149 -16.43 0.13 -17.13
C VAL A 149 -16.97 -0.49 -18.43
N MET A 150 -17.98 -1.39 -18.34
CA MET A 150 -18.75 -2.06 -19.41
C MET A 150 -18.31 -1.82 -20.87
#